data_AF-A0A0R1LKP0-F1
#
_entry.id   AF-A0A0R1LKP0-F1
#
_cell.length_a   1.000
_cell.length_b   1.000
_cell.length_c   1.000
_cell.angle_alpha   90.00
_cell.angle_beta   90.00
_cell.angle_gamma   90.00
#
_symmetry.space_group_name_H-M   'P 1'
#
loop_
_entity.id
_entity.type
_entity.pdbx_description
1 polymer ?
#
loop_
_entity_poly.entity_id
_entity_poly.type
_entity_poly.pdbx_seq_one_letter_code
_entity_poly.pdbx_strand_id
1 'polypeptide(L)'
;MNSRTKKLILTAATSLAVLATLGSGTYLTMHAANDVSTVSQTAAPKTATADSAKLTATSTSGTKNNYKVTYTDQGGDQSATFQKKTLGNSQTATDEVDYVGQANGANVKLTKHTTAVAQGTMGHTYVHWTTGKWSVTAVTDNADTSGTPAQFAKQVNAQLKQASLPDTTKTGAVTVYSGTENAQANTVKWQSGKHLYAVNGTTAAETVKLAQKSAQ
;
A
#
# COMPACT_ATOMS: atom_id res chain seq x y z
N MET A 1 31.72 -54.57 -29.88
CA MET A 1 30.50 -53.73 -29.89
C MET A 1 30.78 -52.42 -29.15
N ASN A 2 30.26 -51.35 -29.71
CA ASN A 2 30.66 -49.96 -29.55
C ASN A 2 30.44 -49.32 -28.16
N SER A 3 31.43 -48.50 -27.77
CA SER A 3 31.36 -47.14 -27.20
C SER A 3 30.34 -46.79 -26.10
N ARG A 4 30.81 -46.19 -24.98
CA ARG A 4 30.95 -44.73 -24.84
C ARG A 4 31.55 -44.35 -23.49
N THR A 5 32.68 -43.66 -23.55
CA THR A 5 33.32 -42.89 -22.48
C THR A 5 32.44 -41.70 -22.09
N LYS A 6 32.31 -41.41 -20.79
CA LYS A 6 32.12 -40.04 -20.27
C LYS A 6 33.05 -39.83 -19.08
N LYS A 7 34.07 -39.01 -19.30
CA LYS A 7 34.85 -38.34 -18.25
C LYS A 7 34.04 -37.13 -17.75
N LEU A 8 34.06 -36.90 -16.43
CA LEU A 8 33.93 -35.59 -15.80
C LEU A 8 34.75 -35.69 -14.49
N ILE A 9 36.06 -35.45 -14.54
CA ILE A 9 36.73 -34.20 -14.16
C ILE A 9 36.18 -33.62 -12.85
N LEU A 10 36.93 -33.90 -11.76
CA LEU A 10 36.95 -33.11 -10.53
C LEU A 10 37.47 -31.70 -10.82
N THR A 11 36.86 -30.68 -10.21
CA THR A 11 37.60 -29.47 -9.85
C THR A 11 37.14 -28.91 -8.50
N ALA A 12 38.12 -28.95 -7.60
CA ALA A 12 38.38 -28.28 -6.32
C ALA A 12 37.37 -27.30 -5.68
N ALA A 13 37.29 -27.48 -4.37
CA ALA A 13 36.77 -26.60 -3.34
C ALA A 13 37.32 -25.16 -3.39
N THR A 14 36.50 -24.22 -2.92
CA THR A 14 36.98 -23.14 -2.05
C THR A 14 36.30 -23.27 -0.70
N SER A 15 37.15 -23.64 0.25
CA SER A 15 36.99 -23.69 1.70
C SER A 15 36.47 -22.40 2.31
N LEU A 16 35.67 -22.51 3.37
CA LEU A 16 35.98 -21.83 4.63
C LEU A 16 35.46 -22.67 5.79
N ALA A 17 36.33 -23.54 6.29
CA ALA A 17 36.22 -24.07 7.64
C ALA A 17 36.68 -22.97 8.60
N VAL A 18 35.80 -22.56 9.52
CA VAL A 18 36.24 -21.93 10.76
C VAL A 18 35.95 -22.94 11.87
N LEU A 19 36.95 -23.76 12.17
CA LEU A 19 37.06 -24.35 13.50
C LEU A 19 37.38 -23.18 14.45
N ALA A 20 36.37 -22.70 15.18
CA ALA A 20 36.62 -21.93 16.39
C ALA A 20 36.68 -22.90 17.56
N THR A 21 37.89 -23.07 18.07
CA THR A 21 38.27 -23.70 19.32
C THR A 21 37.32 -23.35 20.47
N LEU A 22 36.93 -24.36 21.25
CA LEU A 22 36.26 -24.23 22.53
C LEU A 22 37.10 -23.31 23.45
N GLY A 23 36.65 -22.07 23.63
CA GLY A 23 37.23 -21.11 24.56
C GLY A 23 36.16 -20.10 24.96
N SER A 24 35.81 -20.11 26.25
CA SER A 24 35.04 -19.07 26.97
C SER A 24 33.77 -18.56 26.27
N GLY A 25 32.61 -19.11 26.69
CA GLY A 25 31.29 -18.80 26.16
C GLY A 25 31.00 -17.32 25.94
N THR A 26 30.94 -16.94 24.67
CA THR A 26 30.05 -15.87 24.21
C THR A 26 28.92 -16.57 23.48
N TYR A 27 27.73 -16.53 24.06
CA TYR A 27 26.53 -17.03 23.42
C TYR A 27 26.32 -16.22 22.14
N LEU A 28 26.59 -16.83 20.98
CA LEU A 28 26.14 -16.30 19.70
C LEU A 28 24.62 -16.47 19.70
N THR A 29 23.90 -15.46 20.21
CA THR A 29 22.45 -15.39 20.09
C THR A 29 22.14 -15.25 18.61
N MET A 30 21.81 -16.37 17.96
CA MET A 30 21.31 -16.39 16.59
C MET A 30 19.91 -15.78 16.58
N HIS A 31 19.81 -14.46 16.42
CA HIS A 31 18.53 -13.85 16.08
C HIS A 31 18.13 -14.35 14.70
N ALA A 32 16.96 -15.01 14.60
CA ALA A 32 16.40 -15.34 13.29
C ALA A 32 16.32 -14.04 12.46
N ALA A 33 16.88 -14.05 11.25
CA ALA A 33 16.81 -12.91 10.34
C ALA A 33 15.33 -12.62 10.02
N ASN A 34 14.76 -11.68 10.77
CA ASN A 34 13.38 -11.25 10.61
C ASN A 34 13.29 -10.00 9.73
N ASP A 35 14.44 -9.39 9.43
CA ASP A 35 14.56 -8.25 8.53
C ASP A 35 14.23 -8.65 7.09
N VAL A 36 13.67 -7.70 6.34
CA VAL A 36 13.45 -7.83 4.91
C VAL A 36 14.43 -6.95 4.16
N SER A 37 15.21 -7.56 3.28
CA SER A 37 16.18 -6.90 2.40
C SER A 37 15.78 -6.95 0.93
N THR A 38 14.81 -7.80 0.57
CA THR A 38 14.26 -7.89 -0.80
C THR A 38 12.75 -7.95 -0.79
N VAL A 39 12.10 -7.37 -1.80
CA VAL A 39 10.64 -7.33 -1.92
C VAL A 39 10.02 -8.73 -1.92
N SER A 40 10.73 -9.73 -2.48
CA SER A 40 10.30 -11.13 -2.50
C SER A 40 10.18 -11.78 -1.11
N GLN A 41 10.71 -11.16 -0.06
CA GLN A 41 10.53 -11.61 1.33
C GLN A 41 9.25 -11.04 1.97
N THR A 42 8.52 -10.19 1.26
CA THR A 42 7.26 -9.59 1.71
C THR A 42 6.07 -10.20 0.96
N ALA A 43 4.86 -9.99 1.48
CA ALA A 43 3.61 -10.32 0.77
C ALA A 43 3.17 -9.22 -0.20
N ALA A 44 3.95 -8.14 -0.34
CA ALA A 44 3.59 -7.03 -1.21
C ALA A 44 3.74 -7.45 -2.69
N PRO A 45 2.88 -6.93 -3.59
CA PRO A 45 2.99 -7.20 -5.01
C PRO A 45 4.30 -6.61 -5.55
N LYS A 46 4.93 -7.28 -6.52
CA LYS A 46 6.14 -6.75 -7.17
C LYS A 46 5.84 -5.58 -8.10
N THR A 47 4.62 -5.52 -8.62
CA THR A 47 4.15 -4.50 -9.55
C THR A 47 2.68 -4.17 -9.32
N ALA A 48 2.30 -2.92 -9.54
CA ALA A 48 0.91 -2.49 -9.63
C ALA A 48 0.72 -1.63 -10.88
N THR A 49 -0.35 -1.88 -11.64
CA THR A 49 -0.62 -1.14 -12.89
C THR A 49 -1.95 -0.42 -12.77
N ALA A 50 -1.92 0.91 -12.79
CA ALA A 50 -3.10 1.78 -12.85
C ALA A 50 -3.16 2.45 -14.23
N ASP A 51 -4.22 2.18 -14.99
CA ASP A 51 -4.53 2.65 -16.36
C ASP A 51 -3.36 2.65 -17.36
N SER A 52 -2.38 3.52 -17.20
CA SER A 52 -1.22 3.69 -18.09
C SER A 52 0.14 3.59 -17.39
N ALA A 53 0.18 3.58 -16.06
CA ALA A 53 1.40 3.59 -15.28
C ALA A 53 1.63 2.26 -14.57
N LYS A 54 2.79 1.66 -14.83
CA LYS A 54 3.27 0.47 -14.12
C LYS A 54 4.24 0.90 -13.03
N LEU A 55 3.77 0.82 -11.80
CA LEU A 55 4.60 0.94 -10.61
C LEU A 55 5.33 -0.39 -10.36
N THR A 56 6.65 -0.31 -10.17
CA THR A 56 7.51 -1.45 -9.86
C THR A 56 8.13 -1.24 -8.49
N ALA A 57 8.14 -2.29 -7.67
CA ALA A 57 8.77 -2.24 -6.36
C ALA A 57 10.29 -2.08 -6.50
N THR A 58 10.84 -1.01 -5.94
CA THR A 58 12.26 -0.64 -6.07
C THR A 58 13.07 -0.95 -4.82
N SER A 59 12.45 -0.83 -3.64
CA SER A 59 13.12 -1.08 -2.37
C SER A 59 12.15 -1.58 -1.32
N THR A 60 12.68 -2.27 -0.31
CA THR A 60 11.95 -2.64 0.90
C THR A 60 12.81 -2.35 2.13
N SER A 61 12.16 -2.15 3.26
CA SER A 61 12.82 -2.04 4.56
C SER A 61 11.94 -2.59 5.69
N GLY A 62 12.55 -2.82 6.85
CA GLY A 62 11.88 -3.29 8.05
C GLY A 62 11.99 -4.81 8.24
N THR A 63 10.92 -5.41 8.75
CA THR A 63 10.83 -6.83 9.12
C THR A 63 9.63 -7.50 8.49
N LYS A 64 9.55 -8.84 8.50
CA LYS A 64 8.40 -9.60 7.97
C LYS A 64 7.04 -9.18 8.56
N ASN A 65 7.04 -8.65 9.78
CA ASN A 65 5.84 -8.19 10.48
C ASN A 65 5.57 -6.69 10.31
N ASN A 66 6.61 -5.90 10.05
CA ASN A 66 6.55 -4.44 9.94
C ASN A 66 7.46 -4.00 8.81
N TYR A 67 6.94 -3.80 7.61
CA TYR A 67 7.76 -3.43 6.45
C TYR A 67 7.13 -2.32 5.62
N LYS A 68 7.99 -1.64 4.86
CA LYS A 68 7.63 -0.68 3.83
C LYS A 68 8.23 -1.11 2.51
N VAL A 69 7.44 -1.12 1.45
CA VAL A 69 7.88 -1.31 0.07
C VAL A 69 7.65 -0.01 -0.69
N THR A 70 8.68 0.47 -1.37
CA THR A 70 8.61 1.65 -2.24
C THR A 70 8.43 1.20 -3.67
N TYR A 71 7.58 1.91 -4.40
CA TYR A 71 7.30 1.70 -5.80
C TYR A 71 7.56 2.98 -6.58
N THR A 72 8.10 2.85 -7.79
CA THR A 72 8.21 3.94 -8.75
C THR A 72 7.78 3.47 -10.12
N ASP A 73 7.35 4.38 -10.97
CA ASP A 73 7.23 4.11 -12.40
C ASP A 73 8.61 4.10 -13.08
N GLN A 74 8.63 3.96 -14.40
CA GLN A 74 9.86 3.93 -15.18
C GLN A 74 10.53 5.32 -15.28
N GLY A 75 9.75 6.41 -15.24
CA GLY A 75 10.27 7.78 -15.26
C GLY A 75 10.75 8.28 -13.90
N GLY A 76 10.24 7.70 -12.81
CA GLY A 76 10.48 8.19 -11.45
C GLY A 76 9.56 9.34 -11.04
N ASP A 77 8.66 9.76 -11.94
CA ASP A 77 7.71 10.85 -11.72
C ASP A 77 6.59 10.44 -10.75
N GLN A 78 6.28 9.15 -10.75
CA GLN A 78 5.22 8.58 -9.92
C GLN A 78 5.81 7.65 -8.89
N SER A 79 5.36 7.82 -7.64
CA SER A 79 5.82 6.98 -6.54
C SER A 79 4.68 6.63 -5.61
N ALA A 80 4.77 5.43 -5.07
CA ALA A 80 3.90 4.97 -4.01
C ALA A 80 4.66 4.17 -2.97
N THR A 81 4.10 4.05 -1.78
CA THR A 81 4.62 3.17 -0.74
C THR A 81 3.50 2.29 -0.22
N PHE A 82 3.81 1.02 0.00
CA PHE A 82 2.96 0.09 0.71
C PHE A 82 3.59 -0.23 2.05
N GLN A 83 2.82 -0.15 3.12
CA GLN A 83 3.27 -0.41 4.47
C GLN A 83 2.38 -1.46 5.11
N LYS A 84 3.00 -2.40 5.80
CA LYS A 84 2.34 -3.32 6.73
C LYS A 84 2.90 -3.05 8.12
N LYS A 85 2.03 -2.86 9.10
CA LYS A 85 2.37 -2.72 10.51
C LYS A 85 1.57 -3.73 11.33
N THR A 86 2.24 -4.52 12.15
CA THR A 86 1.59 -5.41 13.10
C THR A 86 1.44 -4.69 14.43
N LEU A 87 0.20 -4.51 14.86
CA LEU A 87 -0.16 -3.84 16.10
C LEU A 87 -0.50 -4.86 17.19
N GLY A 88 -0.73 -4.36 18.42
CA GLY A 88 -0.99 -5.21 19.58
C GLY A 88 -2.27 -6.03 19.45
N ASN A 89 -3.34 -5.44 18.90
CA ASN A 89 -4.63 -6.09 18.72
C ASN A 89 -5.42 -5.48 17.55
N SER A 90 -6.58 -6.07 17.24
CA SER A 90 -7.42 -5.64 16.11
C SER A 90 -8.14 -4.32 16.33
N GLN A 91 -8.43 -3.94 17.58
CA GLN A 91 -9.04 -2.65 17.88
C GLN A 91 -8.04 -1.52 17.63
N THR A 92 -6.81 -1.65 18.11
CA THR A 92 -5.75 -0.68 17.82
C THR A 92 -5.51 -0.53 16.31
N ALA A 93 -5.57 -1.63 15.55
CA ALA A 93 -5.48 -1.53 14.09
C ALA A 93 -6.69 -0.85 13.45
N THR A 94 -7.88 -1.00 14.01
CA THR A 94 -9.11 -0.32 13.57
C THR A 94 -9.02 1.18 13.82
N ASP A 95 -8.51 1.59 14.98
CA ASP A 95 -8.42 2.99 15.39
C ASP A 95 -7.42 3.79 14.52
N GLU A 96 -6.40 3.11 13.98
CA GLU A 96 -5.36 3.72 13.12
C GLU A 96 -5.74 3.83 11.62
N VAL A 97 -6.93 3.34 11.23
CA VAL A 97 -7.40 3.40 9.83
C VAL A 97 -7.85 4.80 9.42
N ASP A 98 -8.02 5.74 10.37
CA ASP A 98 -8.57 7.09 10.13
C ASP A 98 -9.97 7.05 9.49
N TYR A 99 -10.81 6.12 9.92
CA TYR A 99 -12.17 5.97 9.40
C TYR A 99 -13.05 7.17 9.78
N VAL A 100 -13.72 7.76 8.78
CA VAL A 100 -14.68 8.85 8.98
C VAL A 100 -16.09 8.29 8.79
N GLY A 101 -16.86 8.21 9.88
CA GLY A 101 -18.19 7.57 9.87
C GLY A 101 -19.32 8.51 9.47
N GLN A 102 -19.42 9.66 10.12
CA GLN A 102 -20.41 10.70 9.82
C GLN A 102 -19.69 12.01 9.56
N ALA A 103 -20.09 12.72 8.52
CA ALA A 103 -19.58 14.05 8.19
C ALA A 103 -20.75 15.05 8.20
N ASN A 104 -20.44 16.30 8.54
CA ASN A 104 -21.39 17.39 8.51
C ASN A 104 -21.18 18.21 7.22
N GLY A 105 -22.25 18.71 6.62
CA GLY A 105 -22.15 19.51 5.39
C GLY A 105 -23.35 19.37 4.47
N ALA A 106 -23.19 19.85 3.23
CA ALA A 106 -24.24 19.80 2.23
C ALA A 106 -24.29 18.42 1.55
N ASN A 107 -25.47 17.85 1.39
CA ASN A 107 -25.62 16.58 0.69
C ASN A 107 -25.38 16.73 -0.81
N VAL A 108 -24.56 15.83 -1.37
CA VAL A 108 -24.24 15.77 -2.81
C VAL A 108 -24.47 14.35 -3.30
N LYS A 109 -25.21 14.20 -4.41
CA LYS A 109 -25.50 12.89 -4.98
C LYS A 109 -24.37 12.43 -5.91
N LEU A 110 -23.70 11.33 -5.55
CA LEU A 110 -22.67 10.71 -6.41
C LEU A 110 -23.30 9.75 -7.42
N THR A 111 -24.25 8.92 -6.98
CA THR A 111 -25.02 8.01 -7.85
C THR A 111 -26.47 7.90 -7.38
N LYS A 112 -27.30 7.08 -8.03
CA LYS A 112 -28.67 6.78 -7.55
C LYS A 112 -28.69 6.24 -6.12
N HIS A 113 -27.64 5.52 -5.69
CA HIS A 113 -27.57 4.82 -4.40
C HIS A 113 -26.43 5.32 -3.50
N THR A 114 -25.77 6.42 -3.86
CA THR A 114 -24.62 6.94 -3.09
C THR A 114 -24.79 8.43 -2.91
N THR A 115 -24.97 8.84 -1.66
CA THR A 115 -24.99 10.24 -1.22
C THR A 115 -23.72 10.52 -0.44
N ALA A 116 -23.07 11.63 -0.78
CA ALA A 116 -21.91 12.16 -0.08
C ALA A 116 -22.30 13.43 0.67
N VAL A 117 -21.44 13.85 1.57
CA VAL A 117 -21.51 15.11 2.30
C VAL A 117 -20.32 15.97 1.88
N ALA A 118 -20.58 17.18 1.40
CA ALA A 118 -19.57 18.14 1.01
C ALA A 118 -19.39 19.22 2.08
N GLN A 119 -18.15 19.47 2.48
CA GLN A 119 -17.76 20.48 3.46
C GLN A 119 -16.61 21.32 2.91
N GLY A 120 -16.81 22.64 2.80
CA GLY A 120 -15.72 23.58 2.49
C GLY A 120 -15.00 24.00 3.78
N THR A 121 -13.67 23.89 3.83
CA THR A 121 -12.87 24.32 4.98
C THR A 121 -11.47 24.72 4.52
N MET A 122 -10.98 25.88 4.99
CA MET A 122 -9.58 26.33 4.83
C MET A 122 -9.00 26.19 3.41
N GLY A 123 -9.73 26.60 2.37
CA GLY A 123 -9.20 26.58 1.00
C GLY A 123 -9.38 25.25 0.26
N HIS A 124 -9.93 24.21 0.90
CA HIS A 124 -10.32 22.96 0.25
C HIS A 124 -11.82 22.66 0.43
N THR A 125 -12.34 21.81 -0.44
CA THR A 125 -13.64 21.16 -0.30
C THR A 125 -13.43 19.67 -0.15
N TYR A 126 -14.01 19.13 0.92
CA TYR A 126 -13.99 17.71 1.24
C TYR A 126 -15.33 17.11 0.87
N VAL A 127 -15.34 16.08 0.04
CA VAL A 127 -16.54 15.31 -0.27
C VAL A 127 -16.37 13.93 0.35
N HIS A 128 -17.17 13.64 1.36
CA HIS A 128 -17.09 12.43 2.16
C HIS A 128 -18.28 11.49 1.90
N TRP A 129 -18.03 10.20 1.75
CA TRP A 129 -19.08 9.17 1.73
C TRP A 129 -18.58 7.83 2.26
N THR A 130 -19.53 6.97 2.62
CA THR A 130 -19.23 5.59 3.02
C THR A 130 -19.69 4.60 1.95
N THR A 131 -18.89 3.56 1.71
CA THR A 131 -19.23 2.45 0.82
C THR A 131 -18.86 1.12 1.46
N GLY A 132 -19.86 0.36 1.91
CA GLY A 132 -19.62 -0.86 2.69
C GLY A 132 -18.83 -0.57 3.97
N LYS A 133 -17.67 -1.21 4.13
CA LYS A 133 -16.77 -1.04 5.28
C LYS A 133 -15.77 0.12 5.13
N TRP A 134 -15.91 0.93 4.08
CA TRP A 134 -14.95 1.96 3.71
C TRP A 134 -15.52 3.36 3.87
N SER A 135 -14.74 4.27 4.46
CA SER A 135 -14.95 5.72 4.37
C SER A 135 -14.09 6.28 3.26
N VAL A 136 -14.62 7.21 2.48
CA VAL A 136 -13.93 7.82 1.35
C VAL A 136 -14.05 9.33 1.44
N THR A 137 -12.92 10.00 1.35
CA THR A 137 -12.79 11.45 1.33
C THR A 137 -12.09 11.87 0.04
N ALA A 138 -12.81 12.57 -0.82
CA ALA A 138 -12.24 13.25 -1.98
C ALA A 138 -12.00 14.72 -1.63
N VAL A 139 -10.77 15.19 -1.76
CA VAL A 139 -10.33 16.55 -1.43
C VAL A 139 -10.01 17.29 -2.71
N THR A 140 -10.54 18.51 -2.85
CA THR A 140 -10.26 19.39 -3.98
C THR A 140 -9.95 20.79 -3.48
N ASP A 141 -9.06 21.52 -4.14
CA ASP A 141 -8.84 22.92 -3.81
C ASP A 141 -10.07 23.75 -4.18
N ASN A 142 -10.41 24.74 -3.36
CA ASN A 142 -11.52 25.66 -3.64
C ASN A 142 -11.23 26.55 -4.85
N ALA A 143 -9.95 26.71 -5.20
CA ALA A 143 -9.50 27.42 -6.39
C ALA A 143 -9.34 26.51 -7.61
N ASP A 144 -9.56 25.19 -7.46
CA ASP A 144 -9.35 24.23 -8.55
C ASP A 144 -10.34 24.50 -9.70
N THR A 145 -9.79 24.59 -10.91
CA THR A 145 -10.53 24.85 -12.15
C THR A 145 -10.79 23.57 -12.95
N SER A 146 -10.23 22.43 -12.50
CA SER A 146 -10.30 21.13 -13.19
C SER A 146 -11.67 20.43 -13.08
N GLY A 147 -12.55 20.89 -12.19
CA GLY A 147 -13.92 20.41 -12.04
C GLY A 147 -14.56 20.78 -10.71
N THR A 148 -15.85 20.49 -10.53
CA THR A 148 -16.52 20.65 -9.22
C THR A 148 -16.08 19.53 -8.26
N PRO A 149 -16.02 19.79 -6.94
CA PRO A 149 -15.72 18.75 -5.94
C PRO A 149 -16.59 17.49 -6.08
N ALA A 150 -17.85 17.68 -6.49
CA ALA A 150 -18.80 16.62 -6.76
C ALA A 150 -18.43 15.73 -7.97
N GLN A 151 -17.84 16.31 -9.02
CA GLN A 151 -17.39 15.56 -10.21
C GLN A 151 -16.18 14.69 -9.88
N PHE A 152 -15.20 15.23 -9.15
CA PHE A 152 -14.05 14.44 -8.71
C PHE A 152 -14.48 13.28 -7.81
N ALA A 153 -15.34 13.52 -6.82
CA ALA A 153 -15.89 12.47 -5.98
C ALA A 153 -16.64 11.38 -6.77
N LYS A 154 -17.35 11.75 -7.85
CA LYS A 154 -17.98 10.78 -8.76
C LYS A 154 -16.97 9.91 -9.50
N GLN A 155 -15.86 10.49 -9.97
CA GLN A 155 -14.78 9.75 -10.63
C GLN A 155 -14.14 8.75 -9.66
N VAL A 156 -13.79 9.19 -8.45
CA VAL A 156 -13.24 8.32 -7.40
C VAL A 156 -14.21 7.19 -7.07
N ASN A 157 -15.49 7.50 -6.89
CA ASN A 157 -16.51 6.48 -6.62
C ASN A 157 -16.69 5.49 -7.78
N ALA A 158 -16.53 5.92 -9.03
CA ALA A 158 -16.55 5.03 -10.20
C ALA A 158 -15.33 4.11 -10.22
N GLN A 159 -14.13 4.63 -9.95
CA GLN A 159 -12.90 3.85 -9.87
C GLN A 159 -12.98 2.77 -8.78
N LEU A 160 -13.50 3.12 -7.59
CA LEU A 160 -13.71 2.18 -6.49
C LEU A 160 -14.74 1.09 -6.79
N LYS A 161 -15.66 1.32 -7.74
CA LYS A 161 -16.63 0.31 -8.20
C LYS A 161 -16.07 -0.63 -9.26
N GLN A 162 -15.12 -0.17 -10.08
CA GLN A 162 -14.52 -0.98 -11.14
C GLN A 162 -13.52 -2.01 -10.60
N ALA A 163 -12.94 -1.76 -9.43
CA ALA A 163 -12.06 -2.71 -8.78
C ALA A 163 -12.30 -2.72 -7.27
N SER A 164 -12.54 -3.91 -6.73
CA SER A 164 -12.91 -4.10 -5.34
C SER A 164 -11.73 -3.80 -4.43
N LEU A 165 -11.96 -2.91 -3.46
CA LEU A 165 -11.08 -2.76 -2.31
C LEU A 165 -11.01 -4.08 -1.51
N PRO A 166 -9.97 -4.28 -0.68
CA PRO A 166 -9.87 -5.44 0.20
C PRO A 166 -11.19 -5.69 0.96
N ASP A 167 -11.71 -6.92 0.96
CA ASP A 167 -12.95 -7.27 1.67
C ASP A 167 -12.71 -7.95 3.04
N THR A 168 -11.49 -8.45 3.26
CA THR A 168 -11.08 -9.05 4.56
C THR A 168 -10.93 -8.03 5.69
N THR A 169 -11.26 -6.77 5.44
CA THR A 169 -11.18 -5.69 6.43
C THR A 169 -12.44 -5.65 7.29
N LYS A 170 -12.28 -5.19 8.53
CA LYS A 170 -13.40 -4.67 9.36
C LYS A 170 -13.72 -3.23 9.00
N THR A 171 -12.68 -2.44 8.67
CA THR A 171 -12.78 -1.04 8.31
C THR A 171 -11.62 -0.63 7.40
N GLY A 172 -11.85 0.36 6.56
CA GLY A 172 -10.86 0.98 5.69
C GLY A 172 -11.19 2.46 5.42
N ALA A 173 -10.17 3.26 5.12
CA ALA A 173 -10.32 4.65 4.74
C ALA A 173 -9.55 4.95 3.46
N VAL A 174 -10.14 5.77 2.60
CA VAL A 174 -9.52 6.29 1.39
C VAL A 174 -9.57 7.81 1.46
N THR A 175 -8.41 8.46 1.34
CA THR A 175 -8.33 9.92 1.18
C THR A 175 -7.55 10.23 -0.08
N VAL A 176 -8.17 10.94 -1.02
CA VAL A 176 -7.55 11.26 -2.32
C VAL A 176 -7.75 12.72 -2.67
N TYR A 177 -6.78 13.29 -3.38
CA TYR A 177 -6.72 14.70 -3.73
C TYR A 177 -6.84 14.86 -5.26
N SER A 178 -7.54 15.90 -5.72
CA SER A 178 -7.61 16.22 -7.16
C SER A 178 -6.31 16.81 -7.69
N GLY A 179 -5.62 17.59 -6.85
CA GLY A 179 -4.32 18.20 -7.14
C GLY A 179 -3.13 17.29 -6.81
N THR A 180 -1.93 17.72 -7.21
CA THR A 180 -0.66 17.07 -6.89
C THR A 180 -0.07 17.57 -5.56
N GLU A 181 -0.92 17.98 -4.62
CA GLU A 181 -0.50 18.57 -3.35
C GLU A 181 0.41 17.62 -2.57
N ASN A 182 1.71 17.93 -2.50
CA ASN A 182 2.77 17.18 -1.85
C ASN A 182 2.96 15.72 -2.32
N ALA A 183 4.23 15.29 -2.41
CA ALA A 183 4.57 13.92 -2.76
C ALA A 183 3.90 12.94 -1.76
N GLN A 184 2.96 12.11 -2.25
CA GLN A 184 2.28 11.03 -1.52
C GLN A 184 1.09 11.40 -0.61
N ALA A 185 0.34 12.47 -0.90
CA ALA A 185 -0.86 12.84 -0.11
C ALA A 185 -2.04 11.88 -0.25
N ASN A 186 -2.14 11.12 -1.35
CA ASN A 186 -3.21 10.15 -1.52
C ASN A 186 -2.96 8.94 -0.63
N THR A 187 -3.97 8.52 0.14
CA THR A 187 -3.85 7.43 1.10
C THR A 187 -4.99 6.42 1.00
N VAL A 188 -4.65 5.15 1.15
CA VAL A 188 -5.60 4.06 1.37
C VAL A 188 -5.12 3.26 2.55
N LYS A 189 -5.88 3.27 3.65
CA LYS A 189 -5.57 2.54 4.88
C LYS A 189 -6.63 1.50 5.14
N TRP A 190 -6.23 0.32 5.59
CA TRP A 190 -7.17 -0.70 6.04
C TRP A 190 -6.54 -1.60 7.08
N GLN A 191 -7.39 -2.26 7.86
CA GLN A 191 -6.94 -3.25 8.82
C GLN A 191 -7.35 -4.66 8.39
N SER A 192 -6.53 -5.66 8.72
CA SER A 192 -6.94 -7.06 8.73
C SER A 192 -6.37 -7.76 9.96
N GLY A 193 -7.25 -8.22 10.85
CA GLY A 193 -6.85 -8.74 12.16
C GLY A 193 -6.13 -7.68 12.98
N LYS A 194 -4.87 -7.94 13.37
CA LYS A 194 -4.01 -6.98 14.08
C LYS A 194 -3.06 -6.20 13.16
N HIS A 195 -3.22 -6.35 11.85
CA HIS A 195 -2.34 -5.72 10.87
C HIS A 195 -3.00 -4.48 10.31
N LEU A 196 -2.29 -3.36 10.35
CA LEU A 196 -2.61 -2.14 9.63
C LEU A 196 -1.83 -2.14 8.32
N TYR A 197 -2.54 -1.84 7.24
CA TYR A 197 -1.98 -1.67 5.91
C TYR A 197 -2.22 -0.24 5.46
N ALA A 198 -1.22 0.35 4.82
CA ALA A 198 -1.32 1.69 4.25
C ALA A 198 -0.67 1.72 2.88
N VAL A 199 -1.35 2.34 1.93
CA VAL A 199 -0.77 2.76 0.66
C VAL A 199 -0.78 4.27 0.61
N ASN A 200 0.37 4.87 0.30
CA ASN A 200 0.52 6.30 0.05
C ASN A 200 1.03 6.48 -1.36
N GLY A 201 0.46 7.39 -2.16
CA GLY A 201 0.91 7.57 -3.54
C GLY A 201 0.70 8.97 -4.10
N THR A 202 1.45 9.26 -5.17
CA THR A 202 1.43 10.55 -5.87
C THR A 202 0.10 10.84 -6.55
N THR A 203 -0.57 9.81 -7.08
CA THR A 203 -1.90 9.96 -7.71
C THR A 203 -2.96 9.11 -7.01
N ALA A 204 -4.21 9.57 -7.06
CA ALA A 204 -5.35 8.83 -6.53
C ALA A 204 -5.50 7.44 -7.17
N ALA A 205 -5.39 7.37 -8.49
CA ALA A 205 -5.58 6.15 -9.27
C ALA A 205 -4.55 5.07 -8.91
N GLU A 206 -3.26 5.42 -8.86
CA GLU A 206 -2.20 4.49 -8.46
C GLU A 206 -2.35 4.01 -7.03
N THR A 207 -2.64 4.92 -6.10
CA THR A 207 -2.78 4.62 -4.68
C THR A 207 -3.89 3.58 -4.47
N VAL A 208 -5.06 3.82 -5.06
CA VAL A 208 -6.20 2.90 -5.00
C VAL A 208 -5.85 1.56 -5.65
N LYS A 209 -5.22 1.57 -6.82
CA LYS A 209 -4.89 0.34 -7.54
C LYS A 209 -3.85 -0.52 -6.84
N LEU A 210 -2.82 0.11 -6.28
CA LEU A 210 -1.80 -0.59 -5.49
C LEU A 210 -2.43 -1.18 -4.23
N ALA A 211 -3.35 -0.48 -3.56
CA ALA A 211 -4.08 -1.03 -2.42
C ALA A 211 -4.91 -2.27 -2.80
N GLN A 212 -5.63 -2.21 -3.92
CA GLN A 212 -6.40 -3.35 -4.45
C GLN A 212 -5.50 -4.56 -4.76
N LYS A 213 -4.31 -4.34 -5.29
CA LYS A 213 -3.34 -5.41 -5.61
C LYS A 213 -2.61 -5.95 -4.38
N SER A 214 -2.47 -5.15 -3.33
CA SER A 214 -1.75 -5.53 -2.11
C SER A 214 -2.58 -6.36 -1.14
N ALA A 215 -3.86 -6.56 -1.42
CA ALA A 215 -4.77 -7.37 -0.62
C ALA A 215 -5.17 -8.70 -1.25
N GLN A 216 -4.51 -9.09 -2.35
CA GLN A 216 -4.68 -10.38 -3.02
C GLN A 216 -3.72 -11.42 -2.45
#